data_AF-A0A1M3LY69-F1
#
_entry.id   AF-A0A1M3LY69-F1
#
_cell.length_a   1.000
_cell.length_b   1.000
_cell.length_c   1.000
_cell.angle_alpha   90.00
_cell.angle_beta   90.00
_cell.angle_gamma   90.00
#
_symmetry.space_group_name_H-M   'P 1'
#
loop_
_entity.id
_entity.type
_entity.pdbx_description
1 polymer ?
#
loop_
_entity_poly.entity_id
_entity_poly.type
_entity_poly.pdbx_seq_one_letter_code
_entity_poly.pdbx_strand_id
1 'polypeptide(L)'
;MSRIFLGLAAIAILILLLAGVTAERSPSPVSQDLGYFHAMAGHASPSLELGDANMQVKGVAARRHATVSDMHRLLQEFTDNDPNVPLADRHVDISGLNQKLDERWPLK
;
A
#
# COMPACT_ATOMS: atom_id res chain seq x y z
N MET A 1 47.54 -22.79 -27.68
CA MET A 1 47.02 -21.56 -27.05
C MET A 1 45.49 -21.43 -27.28
N SER A 2 44.64 -22.24 -26.63
CA SER A 2 43.16 -22.10 -26.79
C SER A 2 42.35 -22.91 -25.78
N ARG A 3 42.63 -22.78 -24.47
CA ARG A 3 41.76 -23.36 -23.41
C ARG A 3 41.46 -22.41 -22.25
N ILE A 4 42.18 -21.28 -22.17
CA ILE A 4 41.99 -20.27 -21.11
C ILE A 4 40.76 -19.40 -21.40
N PHE A 5 40.41 -19.21 -22.68
CA PHE A 5 39.25 -18.41 -23.08
C PHE A 5 37.89 -19.05 -22.70
N LEU A 6 37.84 -20.37 -22.51
CA LEU A 6 36.60 -21.06 -22.15
C LEU A 6 36.26 -20.88 -20.65
N GLY A 7 37.27 -20.78 -19.79
CA GLY A 7 37.07 -20.56 -18.35
C GLY A 7 36.53 -19.17 -18.05
N LEU A 8 36.94 -18.16 -18.83
CA LEU A 8 36.54 -16.76 -18.61
C LEU A 8 35.06 -16.51 -18.96
N ALA A 9 34.55 -17.16 -20.01
CA ALA A 9 33.13 -17.11 -20.37
C ALA A 9 32.24 -17.76 -19.29
N ALA A 10 32.68 -18.87 -18.68
CA ALA A 10 31.95 -19.54 -17.62
C ALA A 10 31.87 -18.69 -16.33
N ILE A 11 32.94 -17.96 -16.00
CA ILE A 11 32.95 -17.06 -14.85
C ILE A 11 32.02 -15.86 -15.10
N ALA A 12 31.99 -15.31 -16.31
CA ALA A 12 31.08 -14.21 -16.64
C ALA A 12 29.60 -14.60 -16.50
N ILE A 13 29.23 -15.82 -16.93
CA ILE A 13 27.86 -16.36 -16.78
C ILE A 13 27.53 -16.61 -15.30
N LEU A 14 28.49 -17.12 -14.52
CA LEU A 14 28.31 -17.34 -13.09
C LEU A 14 28.14 -16.02 -12.31
N ILE A 15 28.88 -14.97 -12.68
CA ILE A 15 28.73 -13.62 -12.11
C ILE A 15 27.38 -13.02 -12.52
N LEU A 16 26.91 -13.24 -13.76
CA LEU A 16 25.57 -12.83 -14.19
C LEU A 16 24.45 -13.56 -13.46
N LEU A 17 24.65 -14.84 -13.13
CA LEU A 17 23.72 -15.61 -12.30
C LEU A 17 23.74 -15.17 -10.83
N LEU A 18 24.91 -14.87 -10.25
CA LEU A 18 24.99 -14.34 -8.88
C LEU A 18 24.48 -12.88 -8.78
N ALA A 19 24.73 -12.05 -9.79
CA ALA A 19 24.15 -10.72 -9.91
C ALA A 19 22.64 -10.80 -10.15
N GLY A 20 22.15 -11.76 -10.95
CA GLY A 20 20.71 -12.02 -11.13
C GLY A 20 20.02 -12.51 -9.86
N VAL A 21 20.70 -13.35 -9.06
CA VAL A 21 20.20 -13.82 -7.75
C VAL A 21 20.19 -12.70 -6.70
N THR A 22 21.03 -11.67 -6.85
CA THR A 22 21.06 -10.52 -5.92
C THR A 22 20.32 -9.28 -6.45
N ALA A 23 20.01 -9.21 -7.74
CA ALA A 23 19.25 -8.13 -8.36
C ALA A 23 17.73 -8.24 -8.16
N GLU A 24 17.21 -9.41 -7.77
CA GLU A 24 15.78 -9.59 -7.45
C GLU A 24 15.49 -9.70 -5.94
N ARG A 25 16.33 -9.07 -5.13
CA ARG A 25 15.85 -8.45 -3.88
C ARG A 25 16.28 -7.00 -3.83
N SER A 26 15.92 -6.25 -4.88
CA SER A 26 15.26 -4.99 -4.55
C SER A 26 14.21 -5.36 -3.49
N PRO A 27 14.14 -4.74 -2.30
CA PRO A 27 12.87 -4.82 -1.59
C PRO A 27 11.86 -4.40 -2.66
N SER A 28 11.05 -5.36 -3.15
CA SER A 28 9.73 -4.98 -3.65
C SER A 28 9.28 -4.00 -2.60
N PRO A 29 9.14 -2.70 -2.93
CA PRO A 29 8.82 -1.69 -1.93
C PRO A 29 7.67 -2.33 -1.20
N VAL A 30 7.95 -2.71 0.06
CA VAL A 30 7.19 -3.67 0.86
C VAL A 30 5.80 -3.57 0.34
N SER A 31 5.33 -4.60 -0.41
CA SER A 31 4.01 -4.62 -1.02
C SER A 31 3.13 -3.92 -0.01
N GLN A 32 2.83 -2.64 -0.27
CA GLN A 32 2.41 -1.72 0.78
C GLN A 32 1.19 -2.40 1.31
N ASP A 33 1.23 -2.96 2.52
CA ASP A 33 0.24 -3.96 2.88
C ASP A 33 -1.13 -3.29 2.76
N LEU A 34 -1.81 -3.68 1.68
CA LEU A 34 -2.94 -3.07 1.02
C LEU A 34 -4.16 -3.44 1.84
N GLY A 35 -4.19 -2.94 3.07
CA GLY A 35 -5.04 -3.55 4.04
C GLY A 35 -6.53 -3.34 3.73
N TYR A 36 -6.92 -2.09 3.46
CA TYR A 36 -8.32 -1.68 3.66
C TYR A 36 -8.80 -0.57 2.73
N PHE A 37 -8.27 0.64 2.89
CA PHE A 37 -8.62 1.78 2.02
C PHE A 37 -7.48 2.05 1.04
N HIS A 38 -7.80 2.09 -0.26
CA HIS A 38 -6.82 2.27 -1.34
C HIS A 38 -6.95 3.66 -1.96
N ALA A 39 -5.85 4.43 -1.94
CA ALA A 39 -5.68 5.62 -2.78
C ALA A 39 -5.38 5.19 -4.22
N MET A 40 -5.84 5.95 -5.23
CA MET A 40 -5.48 5.67 -6.63
C MET A 40 -3.97 5.85 -6.84
N ALA A 41 -3.36 4.93 -7.58
CA ALA A 41 -1.93 4.95 -7.86
C ALA A 41 -1.55 6.23 -8.63
N GLY A 42 -0.67 7.07 -8.05
CA GLY A 42 -0.13 8.26 -8.71
C GLY A 42 -0.01 9.52 -7.84
N HIS A 43 -0.61 9.55 -6.64
CA HIS A 43 -0.54 10.73 -5.76
C HIS A 43 0.60 10.65 -4.74
N ALA A 44 1.36 11.74 -4.60
CA ALA A 44 2.49 11.88 -3.67
C ALA A 44 2.08 11.93 -2.19
N SER A 45 0.78 12.05 -1.93
CA SER A 45 0.18 11.90 -0.60
C SER A 45 -0.95 10.87 -0.73
N PRO A 46 -1.00 9.84 0.14
CA PRO A 46 -2.06 8.83 0.08
C PRO A 46 -3.35 9.42 0.65
N SER A 47 -3.97 10.32 -0.09
CA SER A 47 -5.30 10.83 0.17
C SER A 47 -6.30 10.15 -0.78
N LEU A 48 -7.52 9.93 -0.29
CA LEU A 48 -8.62 9.35 -1.06
C LEU A 48 -9.82 10.27 -0.92
N GLU A 49 -10.57 10.48 -2.00
CA GLU A 49 -11.84 11.19 -1.94
C GLU A 49 -12.80 10.47 -0.98
N LEU A 50 -13.54 11.24 -0.18
CA LEU A 50 -14.49 10.70 0.80
C LEU A 50 -15.54 9.78 0.15
N GLY A 51 -15.94 10.08 -1.09
CA GLY A 51 -16.85 9.24 -1.88
C GLY A 51 -16.27 7.84 -2.13
N ASP A 52 -15.03 7.80 -2.63
CA ASP A 52 -14.32 6.54 -2.91
C ASP A 52 -14.03 5.75 -1.65
N ALA A 53 -13.70 6.44 -0.56
CA ALA A 53 -13.52 5.79 0.73
C ALA A 53 -14.85 5.16 1.22
N ASN A 54 -15.97 5.89 1.14
CA ASN A 54 -17.28 5.34 1.53
C ASN A 54 -17.67 4.08 0.76
N MET A 55 -17.26 3.92 -0.51
CA MET A 55 -17.48 2.68 -1.27
C MET A 55 -16.76 1.46 -0.68
N GLN A 56 -15.63 1.66 0.01
CA GLN A 56 -14.79 0.59 0.56
C GLN A 56 -15.22 0.17 1.98
N VAL A 57 -15.98 1.02 2.70
CA VAL A 57 -16.40 0.83 4.10
C VAL A 57 -16.95 -0.56 4.40
N LYS A 58 -17.88 -1.05 3.56
CA LYS A 58 -18.55 -2.33 3.83
C LYS A 58 -17.58 -3.51 3.76
N GLY A 59 -16.64 -3.47 2.81
CA GLY A 59 -15.60 -4.49 2.66
C GLY A 59 -14.61 -4.48 3.83
N VAL A 60 -14.19 -3.29 4.23
CA VAL A 60 -13.27 -3.09 5.36
C VAL A 60 -13.90 -3.53 6.68
N ALA A 61 -15.15 -3.12 6.95
CA ALA A 61 -15.90 -3.50 8.14
C ALA A 61 -15.99 -5.02 8.29
N ALA A 62 -16.34 -5.72 7.21
CA ALA A 62 -16.44 -7.18 7.20
C ALA A 62 -15.09 -7.85 7.48
N ARG A 63 -14.01 -7.35 6.88
CA ARG A 63 -12.65 -7.89 7.05
C ARG A 63 -12.10 -7.67 8.47
N ARG A 64 -12.44 -6.54 9.08
CA ARG A 64 -12.00 -6.13 10.42
C ARG A 64 -12.90 -6.62 11.55
N HIS A 65 -14.00 -7.32 11.23
CA HIS A 65 -15.05 -7.67 12.18
C HIS A 65 -15.57 -6.44 12.97
N ALA A 66 -15.61 -5.28 12.31
CA ALA A 66 -16.09 -4.01 12.85
C ALA A 66 -17.48 -3.67 12.28
N THR A 67 -18.20 -2.73 12.91
CA THR A 67 -19.47 -2.26 12.37
C THR A 67 -19.25 -1.22 11.27
N VAL A 68 -20.17 -1.15 10.31
CA VAL A 68 -20.19 -0.10 9.28
C VAL A 68 -20.26 1.30 9.91
N SER A 69 -21.01 1.44 11.02
CA SER A 69 -21.09 2.70 11.77
C SER A 69 -19.75 3.11 12.38
N ASP A 70 -18.97 2.17 12.91
CA ASP A 70 -17.64 2.46 13.45
C ASP A 70 -16.66 2.87 12.35
N MET A 71 -16.75 2.25 11.17
CA MET A 71 -15.95 2.64 10.01
C MET A 71 -16.30 4.05 9.52
N HIS A 72 -17.58 4.42 9.45
CA HIS A 72 -17.98 5.78 9.07
C HIS A 72 -17.53 6.82 10.10
N ARG A 73 -17.61 6.52 11.39
CA ARG A 73 -17.08 7.40 12.44
C ARG A 73 -15.57 7.59 12.26
N LEU A 74 -14.84 6.50 12.04
CA LEU A 74 -13.40 6.56 11.82
C LEU A 74 -13.06 7.37 10.56
N LEU A 75 -13.79 7.18 9.46
CA LEU A 75 -13.63 7.99 8.25
C LEU A 75 -13.76 9.49 8.53
N GLN A 76 -14.79 9.90 9.29
CA GLN A 76 -14.99 11.31 9.66
C GLN A 76 -13.85 11.87 10.52
N GLU A 77 -13.22 11.06 11.37
CA GLU A 77 -12.06 11.45 12.18
C GLU A 77 -10.84 11.81 11.30
N PHE A 78 -10.68 11.14 10.16
CA PHE A 78 -9.54 11.30 9.24
C PHE A 78 -9.89 12.06 7.95
N THR A 79 -11.10 12.60 7.84
CA THR A 79 -11.52 13.45 6.72
C THR A 79 -11.23 14.90 7.04
N ASP A 80 -10.72 15.66 6.07
CA ASP A 80 -10.59 17.10 6.20
C ASP A 80 -11.97 17.74 6.43
N ASN A 81 -12.13 18.38 7.59
CA ASN A 81 -13.39 18.97 8.03
C ASN A 81 -13.50 20.47 7.68
N ASP A 82 -12.86 20.91 6.60
CA ASP A 82 -13.00 22.29 6.13
C ASP A 82 -14.46 22.56 5.74
N PRO A 83 -15.17 23.48 6.42
CA PRO A 83 -16.56 23.80 6.10
C PRO A 83 -16.71 24.48 4.73
N ASN A 84 -15.63 25.00 4.15
CA ASN A 84 -15.62 25.64 2.84
C ASN A 84 -15.38 24.65 1.70
N VAL A 85 -15.01 23.39 2.01
CA VAL A 85 -14.77 22.35 1.01
C VAL A 85 -16.03 21.48 0.86
N PRO A 86 -16.61 21.41 -0.36
CA PRO A 86 -17.74 20.52 -0.66
C PRO A 86 -17.42 19.07 -0.28
N LEU A 87 -18.43 18.32 0.17
CA LEU A 87 -18.25 16.92 0.58
C LEU A 87 -17.60 16.03 -0.50
N ALA A 88 -17.87 16.32 -1.77
CA ALA A 88 -17.28 15.60 -2.90
C ALA A 88 -15.76 15.81 -3.02
N ASP A 89 -15.28 16.99 -2.63
CA ASP A 89 -13.87 17.38 -2.73
C ASP A 89 -13.12 17.11 -1.41
N ARG A 90 -13.78 16.51 -0.41
CA ARG A 90 -13.15 16.17 0.85
C ARG A 90 -12.27 14.94 0.69
N HIS A 91 -11.10 15.04 1.28
CA HIS A 91 -10.09 14.01 1.23
C HIS A 91 -9.92 13.36 2.61
N VAL A 92 -9.57 12.08 2.59
CA VAL A 92 -9.34 11.24 3.76
C VAL A 92 -7.85 10.90 3.82
N ASP A 93 -7.23 11.11 4.98
CA ASP A 93 -5.87 10.62 5.24
C ASP A 93 -5.87 9.09 5.39
N ILE A 94 -5.47 8.39 4.34
CA ILE A 94 -5.46 6.92 4.31
C ILE A 94 -4.39 6.34 5.23
N SER A 95 -3.26 7.04 5.42
CA SER A 95 -2.17 6.52 6.25
C SER A 95 -2.60 6.49 7.72
N GLY A 96 -3.10 7.62 8.22
CA GLY A 96 -3.64 7.71 9.57
C GLY A 96 -4.82 6.76 9.79
N LEU A 97 -5.73 6.68 8.83
CA LEU A 97 -6.90 5.80 8.89
C LEU A 97 -6.50 4.32 9.01
N ASN A 98 -5.60 3.83 8.15
CA ASN A 98 -5.15 2.44 8.16
C ASN A 98 -4.38 2.11 9.44
N GLN A 99 -3.49 3.00 9.89
CA GLN A 99 -2.81 2.85 11.17
C GLN A 99 -3.82 2.71 12.33
N LYS A 100 -4.86 3.54 12.34
CA LYS A 100 -5.87 3.50 13.40
C LYS A 100 -6.74 2.25 13.36
N LEU A 101 -7.01 1.73 12.16
CA LEU A 101 -7.68 0.44 11.98
C LEU A 101 -6.85 -0.71 12.57
N ASP A 102 -5.53 -0.71 12.39
CA ASP A 102 -4.65 -1.73 12.96
C ASP A 102 -4.60 -1.68 14.49
N GLU A 103 -4.63 -0.49 15.08
CA GLU A 103 -4.70 -0.32 16.54
C GLU A 103 -6.02 -0.81 17.12
N ARG A 104 -7.16 -0.46 16.49
CA ARG A 104 -8.51 -0.74 17.03
C ARG A 104 -8.98 -2.17 16.72
N TRP A 105 -8.66 -2.69 15.54
CA TRP A 105 -9.09 -4.02 15.06
C TRP A 105 -7.94 -4.78 14.40
N PRO A 106 -6.95 -5.25 15.18
CA PRO A 106 -5.83 -6.00 14.63
C PRO A 106 -6.32 -7.29 13.96
N LEU A 107 -5.75 -7.62 12.79
CA LEU A 107 -5.95 -8.94 12.19
C LEU A 107 -5.26 -10.01 13.06
N LYS A 108 -5.91 -11.17 13.17
CA LYS A 108 -5.38 -12.33 13.90
C LYS A 108 -4.76 -13.34 12.96
#